data_AF-A0AAW2P596-F1
#
_entry.id   AF-A0AAW2P596-F1
#
_cell.length_a   1.000
_cell.length_b   1.000
_cell.length_c   1.000
_cell.angle_alpha   90.00
_cell.angle_beta   90.00
_cell.angle_gamma   90.00
#
_symmetry.space_group_name_H-M   'P 1'
#
loop_
_entity.id
_entity.type
_entity.pdbx_description
1 polymer ?
#
loop_
_entity_poly.entity_id
_entity_poly.type
_entity_poly.pdbx_seq_one_letter_code
_entity_poly.pdbx_strand_id
1 'polypeptide(L)' 'MGFLSLLKVASMPILQMLIISILGAFMATDHIKLLPSDARRSLNKIVYAVFTPALAFTSLAKTVRLEDIIS' A
#
# COMPACT_ATOMS: atom_id res chain seq x y z
N MET A 1 20.33 23.32 -3.05
CA MET A 1 19.25 22.60 -2.32
C MET A 1 19.93 21.60 -1.40
N GLY A 2 19.95 21.85 -0.08
CA GLY A 2 20.78 21.08 0.85
C GLY A 2 20.40 19.60 0.91
N PHE A 3 21.40 18.72 0.90
CA PHE A 3 21.26 17.26 1.00
C PHE A 3 20.31 16.82 2.13
N LEU A 4 20.36 17.50 3.28
CA LEU A 4 19.46 17.26 4.42
C LEU A 4 17.97 17.49 4.10
N SER A 5 17.66 18.43 3.20
CA SER A 5 16.28 18.69 2.77
C SER A 5 15.76 17.56 1.89
N LEU A 6 16.58 17.08 0.95
CA LEU A 6 16.27 15.92 0.11
C LEU A 6 16.10 14.64 0.94
N LEU A 7 16.98 14.41 1.93
CA LEU A 7 16.87 13.29 2.85
C LEU A 7 15.57 13.33 3.66
N LYS A 8 15.17 14.51 4.14
CA LYS A 8 13.91 14.70 4.88
C LYS A 8 12.69 14.39 3.99
N VAL A 9 12.66 14.93 2.77
CA VAL A 9 11.56 14.72 1.83
C VAL A 9 11.47 13.25 1.39
N ALA A 10 12.60 12.60 1.15
CA ALA A 10 12.65 11.19 0.79
C ALA A 10 12.27 10.26 1.97
N SER A 11 12.58 10.65 3.21
CA SER A 11 12.26 9.88 4.43
C SER A 11 10.78 9.97 4.82
N MET A 12 10.11 11.07 4.50
CA MET A 12 8.70 11.30 4.85
C MET A 12 7.74 10.16 4.45
N PRO A 13 7.75 9.64 3.19
CA PRO A 13 6.91 8.51 2.82
C PRO A 13 7.30 7.21 3.55
N ILE A 14 8.58 7.01 3.86
CA ILE A 14 9.08 5.82 4.56
C ILE A 14 8.55 5.81 6.01
N LEU A 15 8.62 6.96 6.68
CA LEU A 15 8.08 7.12 8.03
C LEU A 15 6.56 6.88 8.06
N GLN A 16 5.84 7.38 7.06
CA GLN A 16 4.40 7.14 6.94
C GLN A 16 4.07 5.66 6.76
N MET A 17 4.80 4.95 5.89
CA MET A 17 4.64 3.51 5.71
C MET A 17 4.98 2.71 6.98
N LEU A 18 5.98 3.13 7.73
CA LEU A 18 6.36 2.51 8.99
C LEU A 18 5.25 2.64 10.04
N ILE A 19 4.67 3.83 10.21
CA ILE A 19 3.57 4.07 11.17
C ILE A 19 2.35 3.23 10.81
N ILE A 20 1.96 3.19 9.53
CA ILE A 20 0.81 2.40 9.06
C ILE A 20 1.05 0.89 9.30
N SER A 21 2.28 0.42 9.07
CA SER A 21 2.65 -0.98 9.29
C SER A 21 2.61 -1.36 10.77
N ILE A 22 3.11 -0.48 11.66
CA ILE A 22 3.04 -0.70 13.11
C ILE A 22 1.58 -0.72 13.58
N LEU A 23 0.76 0.20 13.08
CA LEU A 23 -0.67 0.25 13.41
C LEU A 23 -1.39 -1.04 12.97
N GLY A 24 -1.09 -1.54 11.76
CA GLY A 24 -1.61 -2.82 11.28
C GLY A 24 -1.14 -4.02 12.10
N ALA A 25 0.14 -4.05 12.50
CA ALA A 25 0.69 -5.09 13.37
C ALA A 25 0.06 -5.07 14.77
N PHE A 26 -0.22 -3.87 15.30
CA PHE A 26 -0.92 -3.69 16.56
C PHE A 26 -2.38 -4.16 16.46
N MET A 27 -3.09 -3.84 15.37
CA MET A 27 -4.43 -4.36 15.11
C MET A 27 -4.47 -5.88 14.91
N ALA A 28 -3.37 -6.50 14.51
CA ALA A 28 -3.24 -7.95 14.36
C ALA A 28 -2.86 -8.67 15.66
N THR A 29 -2.48 -7.94 16.71
CA THR A 29 -2.11 -8.51 18.00
C THR A 29 -3.35 -9.00 18.76
N ASP A 30 -3.30 -10.23 19.28
CA ASP A 30 -4.44 -10.94 19.88
C ASP A 30 -5.08 -10.21 21.09
N HIS A 31 -4.34 -9.31 21.73
CA HIS A 31 -4.83 -8.45 22.82
C HIS A 31 -5.96 -7.51 22.39
N ILE A 32 -6.01 -7.13 21.11
CA ILE A 32 -7.09 -6.32 20.55
C ILE A 32 -7.75 -7.19 19.51
N LYS A 33 -8.83 -7.88 19.91
CA LYS A 33 -9.68 -8.78 19.09
C LYS A 33 -10.39 -8.08 17.90
N LEU A 34 -9.74 -7.13 17.24
CA LEU A 34 -10.29 -6.32 16.14
C LEU A 34 -10.26 -7.08 14.80
N LEU A 35 -9.32 -8.01 14.61
CA LEU A 35 -9.23 -8.89 13.45
C LEU A 35 -9.44 -10.37 13.85
N PRO A 36 -10.67 -10.80 14.19
CA PRO A 36 -11.00 -12.22 14.32
C PRO A 36 -10.74 -12.96 13.01
N SER A 37 -10.68 -14.29 13.06
CA SER A 37 -10.45 -15.18 11.91
C SER A 37 -11.31 -14.84 10.69
N ASP A 38 -12.58 -14.46 10.91
CA ASP A 38 -13.50 -14.05 9.86
C ASP A 38 -13.12 -12.71 9.21
N ALA A 39 -12.67 -11.73 9.99
CA ALA A 39 -12.21 -10.44 9.48
C ALA A 39 -10.94 -10.60 8.64
N ARG A 40 -10.00 -11.46 9.06
CA ARG A 40 -8.80 -11.79 8.26
C ARG A 40 -9.18 -12.44 6.93
N ARG A 41 -10.18 -13.34 6.94
CA ARG A 41 -10.67 -13.99 5.71
C ARG A 41 -11.36 -13.01 4.76
N SER A 42 -12.17 -12.09 5.29
CA SER A 42 -12.83 -11.05 4.49
C SER A 42 -11.82 -10.06 3.91
N LEU A 43 -10.84 -9.62 4.71
CA LEU A 43 -9.75 -8.75 4.27
C LEU A 43 -8.95 -9.40 3.13
N ASN A 44 -8.59 -10.69 3.26
CA ASN A 44 -7.84 -11.40 2.21
C ASN A 44 -8.65 -11.51 0.90
N LYS A 45 -9.97 -11.72 0.98
CA LYS A 45 -10.85 -11.69 -0.20
C LYS A 45 -10.86 -10.33 -0.87
N ILE A 46 -10.95 -9.23 -0.11
CA ILE A 46 -10.97 -7.87 -0.66
C ILE A 46 -9.62 -7.55 -1.32
N VAL A 47 -8.51 -7.89 -0.66
CA VAL A 47 -7.17 -7.69 -1.23
C VAL A 47 -7.02 -8.46 -2.55
N TYR A 48 -7.41 -9.73 -2.58
CA TYR A 48 -7.29 -10.52 -3.80
C TYR A 48 -8.25 -10.06 -4.92
N ALA A 49 -9.51 -9.75 -4.59
CA ALA A 49 -10.52 -9.43 -5.59
C ALA A 49 -10.43 -7.99 -6.13
N VAL A 50 -9.97 -7.03 -5.31
CA VAL A 50 -9.97 -5.60 -5.65
C VAL A 50 -8.56 -5.07 -5.82
N PHE A 51 -7.66 -5.33 -4.87
CA PHE A 51 -6.29 -4.79 -4.95
C PHE A 51 -5.48 -5.45 -6.06
N THR A 52 -5.57 -6.77 -6.27
CA THR A 52 -4.83 -7.45 -7.35
C THR A 52 -5.15 -6.88 -8.74
N PRO A 53 -6.42 -6.77 -9.19
CA PRO A 53 -6.69 -6.15 -10.48
C PRO A 53 -6.35 -4.65 -10.48
N ALA A 54 -6.62 -3.89 -9.42
CA ALA A 54 -6.28 -2.46 -9.38
C ALA A 54 -4.76 -2.20 -9.49
N LEU A 55 -3.93 -3.03 -8.85
CA LEU A 55 -2.48 -2.99 -8.94
C LEU A 55 -2.00 -3.39 -10.34
N ALA A 56 -2.57 -4.45 -10.92
CA ALA A 56 -2.26 -4.84 -12.29
C ALA A 56 -2.60 -3.70 -13.28
N PHE A 57 -3.76 -3.07 -13.14
CA PHE A 57 -4.17 -1.93 -13.96
C PHE A 57 -3.30 -0.70 -13.76
N THR A 58 -2.87 -0.38 -12.53
CA THR A 58 -1.97 0.75 -12.30
C THR A 58 -0.58 0.50 -12.84
N SER A 59 -0.06 -0.73 -12.72
CA SER A 59 1.19 -1.13 -13.39
C SER A 59 1.06 -1.06 -14.91
N LEU A 60 -0.04 -1.58 -15.47
CA LEU A 60 -0.32 -1.52 -16.90
C LEU A 60 -0.50 -0.09 -17.39
N ALA A 61 -1.20 0.79 -16.68
CA ALA A 61 -1.35 2.19 -17.05
C ALA A 61 -0.04 2.98 -16.97
N LYS A 62 0.88 2.59 -16.08
CA LYS A 62 2.21 3.18 -15.99
C LYS A 62 3.13 2.71 -17.12
N THR A 63 2.98 1.46 -17.57
CA THR A 63 3.77 0.85 -18.66
C THR A 63 3.20 1.14 -20.04
N VAL A 64 1.88 1.24 -20.17
CA VAL A 64 1.14 1.48 -21.40
C VAL A 64 0.46 2.83 -21.27
N ARG A 65 1.18 3.89 -21.62
CA ARG A 65 0.56 5.20 -21.80
C ARG A 65 -0.20 5.14 -23.12
N LEU A 66 -1.46 5.58 -23.15
CA LEU A 66 -2.24 5.72 -24.40
C LEU A 66 -1.51 6.56 -25.46
N GLU A 67 -0.59 7.42 -25.02
CA GLU A 67 0.35 8.19 -25.85
C GLU A 67 1.31 7.31 -26.68
N ASP A 68 1.66 6.09 -26.22
CA ASP A 68 2.54 5.14 -26.92
C ASP A 68 1.80 4.27 -27.94
N ILE A 69 0.47 4.11 -27.81
CA ILE A 69 -0.36 3.29 -28.71
C ILE A 69 -0.90 4.09 -29.89
N ILE A 70 -1.02 5.42 -29.75
CA ILE A 70 -1.58 6.33 -30.76
C ILE A 70 -0.47 7.01 -31.60
N SER A 71 0.81 6.78 -31.29
CA SER A 71 1.95 7.21 -32.11
C SER A 71 2.42 6.13 -33.08
#